data_AF-A0A0D0CTA6-F1
#
_entry.id   AF-A0A0D0CTA6-F1
#
_cell.length_a   1.000
_cell.length_b   1.000
_cell.length_c   1.000
_cell.angle_alpha   90.00
_cell.angle_beta   90.00
_cell.angle_gamma   90.00
#
_symmetry.space_group_name_H-M   'P 1'
#
loop_
_entity.id
_entity.type
_entity.pdbx_description
1 polymer ?
#
loop_
_entity_poly.entity_id
_entity_poly.type
_entity_poly.pdbx_seq_one_letter_code
_entity_poly.pdbx_strand_id
1 'polypeptide(L)'
;KISRNVRITAINLYKHNLLNLEQILDCVSFSEWTFYHILQIWRETGDVVQHTHGAPGQPWLLHFNDVNYLLCLVNHWSDWFLDKLLGLLDNN
;
A
#
# COMPACT_ATOMS: atom_id res chain seq x y z
N LYS A 1 -1.97 5.27 -15.06
CA LYS A 1 -2.72 5.02 -13.80
C LYS A 1 -4.14 5.51 -14.01
N ILE A 2 -5.14 4.66 -13.77
CA ILE A 2 -6.55 5.02 -13.95
C ILE A 2 -6.94 6.16 -13.00
N SER A 3 -7.61 7.20 -13.52
CA SER A 3 -8.09 8.33 -12.73
C SER A 3 -9.21 7.92 -11.77
N ARG A 4 -9.23 8.51 -10.56
CA ARG A 4 -10.28 8.29 -9.55
C ARG A 4 -11.68 8.58 -10.10
N ASN A 5 -11.84 9.69 -10.81
CA ASN A 5 -13.13 10.10 -11.37
C ASN A 5 -13.66 9.04 -12.33
N VAL A 6 -12.78 8.48 -13.16
CA VAL A 6 -13.13 7.45 -14.13
C VAL A 6 -13.66 6.19 -13.43
N ARG A 7 -13.06 5.80 -12.29
CA ARG A 7 -13.57 4.68 -11.48
C ARG A 7 -14.93 4.98 -10.85
N ILE A 8 -15.13 6.19 -10.32
CA ILE A 8 -16.42 6.62 -9.75
C ILE A 8 -17.50 6.58 -10.83
N THR A 9 -17.21 7.11 -12.02
CA THR A 9 -18.12 7.09 -13.17
C THR A 9 -18.49 5.66 -13.56
N ALA A 10 -17.50 4.75 -13.66
CA ALA A 10 -17.75 3.34 -13.96
C ALA A 10 -18.68 2.66 -12.94
N ILE A 11 -18.46 2.91 -11.64
CA ILE A 11 -19.35 2.39 -10.59
C ILE A 11 -20.76 2.97 -10.69
N ASN A 12 -20.89 4.28 -10.92
CA ASN A 12 -22.19 4.92 -11.02
C ASN A 12 -22.98 4.39 -12.23
N LEU A 13 -22.32 4.23 -13.38
CA LEU A 13 -22.92 3.64 -14.58
C LEU A 13 -23.46 2.22 -14.30
N TYR A 14 -22.69 1.40 -13.58
CA TYR A 14 -23.08 0.06 -13.20
C TYR A 14 -24.23 0.04 -12.18
N LYS A 15 -24.13 0.81 -11.09
CA LYS A 15 -25.16 0.84 -10.01
C LYS A 15 -26.51 1.33 -10.50
N HIS A 16 -26.52 2.29 -11.42
CA HIS A 16 -27.75 2.83 -11.99
C HIS A 16 -28.24 2.03 -13.21
N ASN A 17 -27.59 0.93 -13.58
CA ASN A 17 -27.89 0.11 -14.76
C ASN A 17 -27.98 0.94 -16.06
N LEU A 18 -27.15 1.99 -16.18
CA LEU A 18 -27.16 2.87 -17.35
C LEU A 18 -26.46 2.22 -18.55
N LEU A 19 -25.48 1.35 -18.28
CA LEU A 19 -24.75 0.57 -19.27
C LEU A 19 -24.55 -0.85 -18.74
N ASN A 20 -24.44 -1.82 -19.64
CA ASN A 20 -24.04 -3.18 -19.26
C ASN A 20 -22.53 -3.22 -18.95
N LEU A 21 -22.08 -4.32 -18.33
CA LEU A 21 -20.67 -4.44 -17.91
C LEU A 21 -19.71 -4.34 -19.10
N GLU A 22 -19.99 -5.01 -20.21
CA GLU A 22 -19.13 -4.99 -21.41
C GLU A 22 -18.94 -3.57 -21.97
N GLN A 23 -20.03 -2.80 -22.07
CA GLN A 23 -20.00 -1.41 -22.53
C GLN A 23 -19.19 -0.51 -21.60
N ILE A 24 -19.27 -0.74 -20.28
CA ILE A 24 -18.47 -0.01 -19.30
C ILE A 24 -16.99 -0.37 -19.46
N LEU A 25 -16.66 -1.65 -19.60
CA LEU A 25 -15.27 -2.10 -19.75
C LEU A 25 -14.64 -1.55 -21.04
N ASP A 26 -15.39 -1.52 -22.14
CA ASP A 26 -14.95 -0.97 -23.43
C ASP A 26 -14.71 0.55 -23.36
N CYS A 27 -15.72 1.29 -22.86
CA CYS A 27 -15.67 2.76 -22.75
C CYS A 27 -14.53 3.25 -21.84
N VAL A 28 -14.33 2.54 -20.73
CA VAL A 28 -13.41 2.96 -19.68
C VAL A 28 -12.03 2.30 -19.83
N SER A 29 -11.92 1.31 -20.73
CA SER A 29 -10.70 0.58 -21.07
C SER A 29 -10.05 -0.13 -19.87
N PHE A 30 -10.86 -0.76 -19.00
CA PHE A 30 -10.38 -1.55 -17.86
C PHE A 30 -10.59 -3.04 -18.12
N SER A 31 -9.75 -3.88 -17.50
CA SER A 31 -10.04 -5.30 -17.41
C SER A 31 -11.22 -5.55 -16.46
N GLU A 32 -11.97 -6.61 -16.73
CA GLU A 32 -13.06 -7.09 -15.88
C GLU A 32 -12.60 -7.29 -14.42
N TRP A 33 -11.41 -7.87 -14.23
CA TRP A 33 -10.80 -8.04 -12.91
C TRP A 33 -10.62 -6.71 -12.17
N THR A 34 -10.15 -5.68 -12.88
CA THR A 34 -9.96 -4.33 -12.30
C THR A 34 -11.29 -3.73 -11.87
N PHE A 35 -12.34 -3.94 -12.67
CA PHE A 35 -13.68 -3.48 -12.34
C PHE A 35 -14.22 -4.16 -11.07
N TYR A 36 -14.11 -5.49 -10.96
CA TYR A 36 -14.57 -6.21 -9.76
C TYR A 36 -13.80 -5.82 -8.51
N HIS A 37 -12.48 -5.61 -8.63
CA HIS A 37 -11.68 -5.12 -7.51
C HIS A 37 -12.13 -3.72 -7.05
N ILE A 38 -12.38 -2.80 -7.99
CA ILE A 38 -12.92 -1.46 -7.68
C ILE A 38 -14.31 -1.56 -7.05
N LEU A 39 -15.18 -2.43 -7.58
CA LEU A 39 -16.52 -2.67 -7.04
C LEU A 39 -16.48 -3.23 -5.62
N GLN A 40 -15.53 -4.12 -5.33
CA GLN A 40 -15.32 -4.66 -3.99
C GLN A 40 -14.91 -3.55 -3.01
N ILE A 41 -13.89 -2.76 -3.33
CA ILE A 41 -13.45 -1.64 -2.49
C ILE A 41 -14.62 -0.68 -2.21
N TRP A 42 -15.43 -0.40 -3.23
CA TRP A 42 -16.60 0.47 -3.07
C TRP A 42 -17.65 -0.11 -2.13
N ARG A 43 -17.91 -1.42 -2.18
CA ARG A 43 -18.86 -2.08 -1.26
C ARG A 43 -18.36 -2.03 0.19
N GLU A 44 -17.05 -2.12 0.38
CA GLU A 44 -16.42 -2.13 1.70
C GLU A 44 -16.28 -0.72 2.30
N THR A 45 -15.92 0.28 1.49
CA THR A 45 -15.49 1.61 1.97
C THR A 45 -16.37 2.77 1.53
N GLY A 46 -17.21 2.58 0.51
CA GLY A 46 -17.94 3.68 -0.14
C GLY A 46 -17.07 4.58 -1.03
N ASP A 47 -15.81 4.22 -1.26
CA ASP A 47 -14.88 4.93 -2.14
C ASP A 47 -14.27 3.96 -3.18
N VAL A 48 -13.63 4.50 -4.22
CA VAL A 48 -12.93 3.73 -5.26
C VAL A 48 -11.40 3.67 -5.03
N VAL A 49 -10.97 4.24 -3.92
CA VAL A 49 -9.58 4.30 -3.47
C VAL A 49 -9.48 3.54 -2.16
N GLN A 50 -8.55 2.60 -2.09
CA GLN A 50 -8.21 1.96 -0.84
C GLN A 50 -7.43 2.96 0.00
N HIS A 51 -8.04 3.46 1.07
CA HIS A 51 -7.35 4.26 2.07
C HIS A 51 -6.50 3.34 2.91
N THR A 52 -5.21 3.24 2.61
CA THR A 52 -4.25 2.62 3.53
C THR A 52 -4.11 3.53 4.75
N HIS A 53 -4.83 3.21 5.82
CA HIS A 53 -4.66 3.85 7.12
C HIS A 53 -3.37 3.34 7.79
N GLY A 54 -2.21 3.76 7.26
CA GLY A 54 -0.91 3.38 7.82
C GLY A 54 0.24 3.83 6.93
N ALA A 55 1.38 4.16 7.57
CA ALA A 55 2.63 4.35 6.85
C ALA A 55 2.97 3.06 6.06
N PRO A 56 3.48 3.16 4.82
CA PRO A 56 3.91 1.98 4.08
C PRO A 56 5.03 1.27 4.86
N GLY A 57 4.68 0.11 5.40
CA GLY A 57 5.53 -0.73 6.22
C GLY A 57 4.66 -1.72 6.96
N GLN A 58 4.95 -3.02 6.81
CA GLN A 58 4.44 -4.00 7.76
C GLN A 58 5.02 -3.62 9.12
N PRO A 59 4.20 -3.44 10.18
CA PRO A 59 4.74 -3.37 11.52
C PRO A 59 5.44 -4.70 11.75
N TRP A 60 6.77 -4.71 11.58
CA TRP A 60 7.58 -5.78 12.11
C TRP A 60 7.37 -5.66 13.61
N LEU A 61 6.66 -6.64 14.18
CA LEU A 61 6.50 -6.75 15.61
C LEU A 61 7.92 -7.02 16.15
N LEU A 62 8.65 -5.94 16.44
CA LEU A 62 9.98 -6.01 17.03
C LEU A 62 9.78 -6.56 18.43
N HIS A 63 9.98 -7.86 18.59
CA HIS A 63 9.73 -8.51 19.86
C HIS A 63 10.70 -7.91 20.88
N PHE A 64 10.27 -7.76 22.13
CA PHE A 64 11.12 -7.19 23.19
C PHE A 64 12.50 -7.88 23.28
N ASN A 65 12.53 -9.20 23.01
CA ASN A 65 13.77 -9.97 22.95
C ASN A 65 14.70 -9.54 21.80
N ASP A 66 14.17 -9.12 20.66
CA ASP A 66 14.96 -8.66 19.53
C ASP A 66 15.60 -7.30 19.85
N VAL A 67 14.86 -6.42 20.54
CA VAL A 67 15.40 -5.14 21.02
C VAL A 67 16.53 -5.35 22.02
N ASN A 68 16.34 -6.25 22.99
CA ASN A 68 17.37 -6.58 23.96
C ASN A 68 18.58 -7.27 23.32
N TYR A 69 18.35 -8.14 22.33
CA TYR A 69 19.42 -8.77 21.58
C TYR A 69 20.25 -7.73 20.81
N LEU A 70 19.60 -6.79 20.13
CA LEU A 70 20.26 -5.69 19.44
C LEU A 70 21.04 -4.79 20.40
N LEU A 71 20.47 -4.46 21.57
CA LEU A 71 21.16 -3.71 22.62
C LEU A 71 22.40 -4.45 23.13
N CYS A 72 22.28 -5.76 23.38
CA CYS A 72 23.42 -6.58 23.79
C CYS A 72 24.50 -6.63 22.71
N LEU A 73 24.13 -6.77 21.44
CA LEU A 73 25.06 -6.81 20.32
C LEU A 73 25.82 -5.48 20.17
N VAL A 74 25.09 -4.36 20.23
CA VAL A 74 25.66 -3.00 20.14
C VAL A 74 26.57 -2.72 21.33
N ASN A 75 26.18 -3.12 22.55
CA ASN A 75 27.02 -2.94 23.73
C ASN A 75 28.26 -3.85 23.71
N HIS A 76 28.15 -5.07 23.17
CA HIS A 76 29.26 -5.99 23.12
C HIS A 76 30.36 -5.50 22.17
N TRP A 77 29.98 -4.92 21.02
CA TRP A 77 30.90 -4.44 19.99
C TRP A 77 30.74 -2.94 19.75
N SER A 78 30.71 -2.14 20.83
CA SER A 78 30.45 -0.70 20.78
C SER A 78 31.40 0.03 19.85
N ASP A 79 32.69 -0.29 19.92
CA ASP A 79 33.73 0.42 19.18
C ASP A 79 33.64 0.09 17.68
N TRP A 80 33.46 -1.19 17.34
CA TRP A 80 33.27 -1.63 15.96
C TRP A 80 31.99 -1.05 15.34
N PHE A 81 30.92 -0.94 16.12
CA PHE A 81 29.67 -0.33 15.67
C PHE A 81 29.84 1.16 15.38
N LEU A 82 30.52 1.89 16.26
CA LEU A 82 30.83 3.31 16.08
C LEU A 82 31.73 3.54 14.87
N ASP A 83 32.76 2.71 14.66
CA ASP A 83 33.65 2.78 13.50
C ASP A 83 32.90 2.53 12.19
N LYS A 84 32.00 1.53 12.18
CA LYS A 84 31.12 1.25 11.03
C LYS A 84 30.17 2.40 10.75
N LEU A 85 29.59 3.00 11.79
CA LEU A 85 28.66 4.12 11.67
C LEU A 85 29.36 5.36 11.10
N LEU A 86 30.56 5.67 11.59
CA LEU A 86 31.40 6.75 11.07
C LEU A 86 31.77 6.51 9.61
N GLY A 87 32.18 5.29 9.26
CA GLY A 87 32.48 4.93 7.88
C GLY A 87 31.29 5.00 6.92
N LEU A 88 30.05 4.86 7.41
CA LEU A 88 28.84 5.07 6.60
C LEU A 88 28.49 6.55 6.42
N LEU A 89 28.84 7.40 7.39
CA LEU A 89 28.63 8.84 7.31
C LEU A 89 29.65 9.53 6.41
N ASP A 90 30.90 9.07 6.40
CA ASP A 90 31.96 9.62 5.54
C ASP A 90 31.81 9.25 4.06
N ASN A 91 31.01 8.24 3.73
CA ASN A 91 30.78 7.75 2.36
C ASN A 91 29.42 8.16 1.76
N ASN A 92 28.69 9.10 2.39
CA ASN A 92 27.50 9.76 1.83
C ASN A 92 27.81 11.19 1.39
#